data_AF-A0A9X6MZR6-F1
#
_entry.id   AF-A0A9X6MZR6-F1
#
_cell.length_a   1.000
_cell.length_b   1.000
_cell.length_c   1.000
_cell.angle_alpha   90.00
_cell.angle_beta   90.00
_cell.angle_gamma   90.00
#
_symmetry.space_group_name_H-M   'P 1'
#
loop_
_entity.id
_entity.type
_entity.pdbx_description
1 polymer ?
#
loop_
_entity_poly.entity_id
_entity_poly.type
_entity_poly.pdbx_seq_one_letter_code
_entity_poly.pdbx_strand_id
1 'polypeptide(L)'
;MTLTKLYSYANLKESTDRTNPSIQANSSKISALWTKVHTALSFIHNEILIFGEGTIEKYLTEETKLKPFRKSLLEILQKRQHTLHPLQ
;
A
#
# COMPACT_ATOMS: atom_id res chain seq x y z
N MET A 1 -8.52 -16.01 5.45
CA MET A 1 -8.86 -15.15 4.28
C MET A 1 -8.08 -13.85 4.42
N THR A 2 -7.32 -13.40 3.41
CA THR A 2 -6.46 -12.20 3.50
C THR A 2 -7.26 -10.92 3.20
N LEU A 3 -6.80 -9.76 3.70
CA LEU A 3 -7.47 -8.46 3.50
C LEU A 3 -7.67 -8.15 2.01
N THR A 4 -6.68 -8.41 1.17
CA THR A 4 -6.76 -8.26 -0.29
C THR A 4 -7.88 -9.11 -0.89
N LYS A 5 -7.98 -10.39 -0.51
CA LYS A 5 -9.04 -11.29 -1.02
C LYS A 5 -10.42 -10.81 -0.59
N LEU A 6 -10.57 -10.35 0.65
CA LEU A 6 -11.84 -9.83 1.17
C LEU A 6 -12.26 -8.53 0.47
N TYR A 7 -11.31 -7.61 0.28
CA TYR A 7 -11.54 -6.36 -0.45
C TYR A 7 -11.93 -6.62 -1.91
N SER A 8 -11.20 -7.48 -2.62
CA SER A 8 -11.55 -7.88 -3.99
C SER A 8 -12.92 -8.53 -4.09
N TYR A 9 -13.27 -9.42 -3.15
CA TYR A 9 -14.58 -10.06 -3.13
C TYR A 9 -15.72 -9.05 -2.94
N ALA A 10 -15.61 -8.17 -1.95
CA ALA A 10 -16.62 -7.16 -1.68
C ALA A 10 -16.78 -6.18 -2.86
N ASN A 11 -15.68 -5.74 -3.47
CA ASN A 11 -15.71 -4.88 -4.65
C ASN A 11 -16.38 -5.57 -5.86
N LEU A 12 -16.03 -6.83 -6.12
CA LEU A 12 -16.67 -7.60 -7.19
C LEU A 12 -18.16 -7.78 -6.90
N LYS A 13 -18.53 -8.08 -5.65
CA LYS A 13 -19.93 -8.22 -5.26
C LYS A 13 -20.70 -6.92 -5.43
N GLU A 14 -20.11 -5.78 -5.07
CA GLU A 14 -20.69 -4.45 -5.31
C GLU A 14 -20.89 -4.16 -6.79
N SER A 15 -19.97 -4.56 -7.66
CA SER A 15 -20.15 -4.37 -9.11
C SER A 15 -21.32 -5.15 -9.71
N THR A 16 -21.81 -6.20 -9.04
CA THR A 16 -22.95 -7.01 -9.55
C THR A 16 -24.30 -6.35 -9.34
N ASP A 17 -24.49 -5.70 -8.20
CA ASP A 17 -25.72 -4.99 -7.88
C ASP A 17 -25.42 -3.90 -6.84
N ARG A 18 -25.33 -2.67 -7.33
CA ARG A 18 -25.06 -1.49 -6.49
C ARG A 18 -26.31 -0.97 -5.78
N THR A 19 -27.48 -1.54 -6.00
CA THR A 19 -28.73 -1.11 -5.36
C THR A 19 -29.04 -1.91 -4.09
N ASN A 20 -28.38 -3.06 -3.89
CA ASN A 20 -28.60 -3.91 -2.72
C ASN A 20 -27.95 -3.33 -1.44
N PRO A 21 -28.75 -3.00 -0.40
CA PRO A 21 -28.23 -2.37 0.83
C PRO A 21 -27.22 -3.24 1.60
N SER A 22 -27.37 -4.56 1.56
CA SER A 22 -26.44 -5.48 2.24
C SER A 22 -25.08 -5.50 1.54
N ILE A 23 -25.07 -5.41 0.21
CA ILE A 23 -23.83 -5.34 -0.58
C ILE A 23 -23.12 -4.00 -0.34
N GLN A 24 -23.86 -2.89 -0.36
CA GLN A 24 -23.32 -1.56 -0.05
C GLN A 24 -22.70 -1.49 1.36
N ALA A 25 -23.40 -2.05 2.36
CA ALA A 25 -22.90 -2.09 3.74
C ALA A 25 -21.59 -2.89 3.87
N ASN A 26 -21.47 -4.01 3.15
CA ASN A 26 -20.25 -4.82 3.15
C ASN A 26 -19.08 -4.11 2.44
N SER A 27 -19.34 -3.47 1.29
CA SER A 27 -18.32 -2.67 0.59
C SER A 27 -17.82 -1.51 1.46
N SER A 28 -18.74 -0.80 2.13
CA SER A 28 -18.39 0.30 3.04
C SER A 28 -17.53 -0.17 4.20
N LYS A 29 -17.88 -1.30 4.84
CA LYS A 29 -17.11 -1.87 5.95
C LYS A 29 -15.69 -2.27 5.53
N ILE A 30 -15.53 -2.95 4.40
CA ILE A 30 -14.20 -3.37 3.95
C ILE A 30 -13.35 -2.18 3.51
N SER A 31 -13.96 -1.16 2.92
CA SER A 31 -13.28 0.07 2.51
C SER A 31 -12.77 0.84 3.74
N ALA A 32 -13.58 0.96 4.79
CA ALA A 32 -13.16 1.56 6.06
C ALA A 32 -11.98 0.80 6.70
N LEU A 33 -12.04 -0.54 6.71
CA LEU A 33 -10.94 -1.37 7.20
C LEU A 33 -9.68 -1.22 6.34
N TRP A 34 -9.82 -1.23 5.02
CA TRP A 34 -8.72 -1.05 4.07
C TRP A 34 -8.00 0.27 4.29
N THR A 35 -8.76 1.37 4.42
CA THR A 35 -8.23 2.70 4.73
C THR A 35 -7.50 2.71 6.06
N LYS A 36 -8.12 2.17 7.14
CA LYS A 36 -7.48 2.14 8.46
C LYS A 36 -6.13 1.42 8.44
N VAL A 37 -6.05 0.28 7.75
CA VAL A 37 -4.81 -0.48 7.60
C VAL A 37 -3.78 0.29 6.76
N HIS A 38 -4.16 0.84 5.61
CA HIS A 38 -3.24 1.59 4.76
C HIS A 38 -2.72 2.86 5.42
N THR A 39 -3.56 3.58 6.16
CA THR A 39 -3.15 4.75 6.95
C THR A 39 -2.14 4.34 8.01
N ALA A 40 -2.40 3.26 8.76
CA ALA A 40 -1.50 2.78 9.79
C ALA A 40 -0.14 2.30 9.24
N LEU A 41 -0.08 1.87 7.98
CA LEU A 41 1.14 1.41 7.31
C LEU A 41 1.81 2.50 6.44
N SER A 42 1.20 3.67 6.30
CA SER A 42 1.67 4.74 5.42
C SER A 42 3.07 5.28 5.79
N PHE A 43 3.43 5.22 7.08
CA PHE A 43 4.72 5.66 7.58
C PHE A 43 5.89 4.91 6.92
N ILE A 44 5.72 3.64 6.55
CA ILE A 44 6.77 2.81 5.93
C ILE A 44 7.27 3.48 4.65
N HIS A 45 6.35 4.00 3.83
CA HIS A 45 6.71 4.67 2.59
C HIS A 45 7.53 5.95 2.87
N ASN A 46 7.09 6.73 3.85
CA ASN A 46 7.74 7.99 4.23
C ASN A 46 9.14 7.75 4.80
N GLU A 47 9.31 6.77 5.68
CA GLU A 47 10.61 6.42 6.26
C GLU A 47 11.60 5.97 5.19
N ILE A 48 11.16 5.16 4.21
CA ILE A 48 12.00 4.74 3.08
C ILE A 48 12.44 5.96 2.24
N LEU A 49 11.55 6.94 2.02
CA LEU A 49 11.88 8.14 1.27
C LEU A 49 12.94 9.02 1.96
N ILE A 50 12.93 9.06 3.29
CA ILE A 50 13.85 9.84 4.13
C ILE A 50 15.26 9.20 4.17
N PHE A 51 15.40 7.92 3.85
CA PHE A 51 16.73 7.29 3.81
C PHE A 51 17.68 8.01 2.84
N GLY A 52 18.93 8.15 3.26
CA GLY A 52 19.99 8.73 2.43
C GLY A 52 20.16 7.97 1.11
N GLU A 53 20.59 8.68 0.07
CA GLU A 53 20.88 8.08 -1.24
C GLU A 53 21.83 6.89 -1.10
N GLY A 54 21.53 5.79 -1.80
CA GLY A 54 22.35 4.57 -1.76
C GLY A 54 22.01 3.58 -0.62
N THR A 55 21.18 3.96 0.36
CA THR A 55 20.87 3.09 1.52
C THR A 55 20.08 1.85 1.10
N ILE A 56 19.05 2.02 0.28
CA ILE A 56 18.21 0.91 -0.20
C ILE A 56 18.98 0.03 -1.17
N GLU A 57 19.82 0.61 -2.02
CA GLU A 57 20.71 -0.09 -2.94
C GLU A 57 21.68 -0.98 -2.17
N LYS A 58 22.25 -0.47 -1.08
CA LYS A 58 23.10 -1.25 -0.16
C LYS A 58 22.33 -2.43 0.43
N TYR A 59 21.14 -2.23 0.99
CA TYR A 59 20.34 -3.33 1.54
C TYR A 59 19.94 -4.37 0.50
N LEU A 60 19.66 -3.96 -0.74
CA LEU A 60 19.39 -4.88 -1.84
C LEU A 60 20.61 -5.73 -2.23
N THR A 61 21.82 -5.26 -1.97
CA THR A 61 23.06 -6.04 -2.18
C THR A 61 23.38 -6.96 -1.00
N GLU A 62 23.15 -6.51 0.22
CA GLU A 62 23.50 -7.23 1.45
C GLU A 62 22.48 -8.31 1.82
N GLU A 63 21.18 -8.06 1.62
CA GLU A 63 20.11 -8.99 1.98
C GLU A 63 19.43 -9.58 0.74
N THR A 64 19.80 -10.82 0.41
CA THR A 64 19.24 -11.56 -0.72
C THR A 64 17.72 -11.75 -0.65
N LYS A 65 17.13 -11.78 0.55
CA LYS A 65 15.68 -11.87 0.76
C LYS A 65 14.93 -10.61 0.31
N LEU A 66 15.62 -9.48 0.11
CA LEU A 66 15.02 -8.25 -0.41
C LEU A 66 14.90 -8.22 -1.93
N LYS A 67 15.56 -9.15 -2.65
CA LYS A 67 15.52 -9.21 -4.12
C LYS A 67 14.10 -9.22 -4.72
N PRO A 68 13.12 -9.98 -4.18
CA PRO A 68 11.74 -9.96 -4.71
C PRO A 68 11.06 -8.60 -4.56
N PHE A 69 11.48 -7.78 -3.60
CA PHE A 69 10.93 -6.47 -3.31
C PHE A 69 11.64 -5.33 -4.05
N ARG A 70 12.70 -5.63 -4.82
CA ARG A 70 13.50 -4.64 -5.56
C ARG A 70 12.64 -3.69 -6.38
N LYS A 71 11.67 -4.21 -7.14
CA LYS A 71 10.78 -3.39 -7.97
C LYS A 71 9.99 -2.39 -7.11
N SER A 72 9.32 -2.89 -6.06
CA SER A 72 8.53 -2.04 -5.17
C SER A 72 9.39 -0.99 -4.46
N LEU A 73 10.58 -1.34 -4.00
CA LEU A 73 11.51 -0.40 -3.36
C LEU A 73 11.99 0.69 -4.33
N LEU A 74 12.32 0.33 -5.58
CA LEU A 74 12.72 1.30 -6.60
C LEU A 74 11.56 2.22 -7.00
N GLU A 75 10.33 1.71 -7.09
CA GLU A 75 9.13 2.53 -7.35
C GLU A 75 8.89 3.54 -6.22
N ILE A 76 9.16 3.17 -4.97
CA ILE A 76 9.11 4.10 -3.84
C ILE A 76 10.15 5.21 -4.01
N LEU A 77 11.40 4.86 -4.35
CA LEU A 77 12.46 5.85 -4.55
C LEU A 77 12.20 6.79 -5.74
N GLN A 78 11.61 6.30 -6.83
CA GLN A 78 11.22 7.15 -7.96
C GLN A 78 10.19 8.21 -7.55
N LYS A 79 9.26 7.86 -6.65
CA LYS A 79 8.26 8.80 -6.14
C LYS A 79 8.88 9.93 -5.33
N ARG A 80 10.11 9.80 -4.80
CA ARG A 80 10.82 10.88 -4.10
C ARG A 80 10.81 12.20 -4.89
N GLN A 81 10.95 12.14 -6.22
CA GLN A 81 10.94 13.32 -7.10
C GLN A 81 9.58 14.01 -7.21
N HIS A 82 8.50 13.31 -6.87
CA HIS A 82 7.12 13.78 -6.98
C HIS A 82 6.42 13.87 -5.61
N THR A 83 7.15 13.63 -4.52
CA THR A 83 6.60 13.76 -3.17
C THR A 83 6.88 15.18 -2.71
N LEU A 84 5.82 15.91 -2.34
CA LEU A 84 5.99 17.13 -1.56
C LEU A 84 6.77 16.73 -0.31
N HIS A 85 7.90 17.39 -0.06
CA HIS A 85 8.70 17.19 1.15
C HIS A 85 7.73 17.14 2.35
N PRO A 86 7.65 16.04 3.11
CA PRO A 86 6.92 16.06 4.35
C PRO A 86 7.73 16.96 5.29
N LEU A 87 7.23 18.18 5.49
CA LEU A 87 7.41 19.07 6.62
C LEU A 87 8.82 19.10 7.26
N GLN A 88 9.49 20.25 7.11
CA GLN A 88 10.25 20.82 8.23
C GLN A 88 9.30 21.08 9.42
#